data_AF-A0A955C954-F1
#
_entry.id   AF-A0A955C954-F1
#
_cell.length_a   1.000
_cell.length_b   1.000
_cell.length_c   1.000
_cell.angle_alpha   90.00
_cell.angle_beta   90.00
_cell.angle_gamma   90.00
#
_symmetry.space_group_name_H-M   'P 1'
#
loop_
_entity.id
_entity.type
_entity.pdbx_description
1 polymer ?
#
loop_
_entity_poly.entity_id
_entity_poly.type
_entity_poly.pdbx_seq_one_letter_code
_entity_poly.pdbx_strand_id
1 'polypeptide(L)'
;MAQSALRFCLMSNPSRPAVFVDRDNTLIADPGYLRDPDQIRILPGVPDAVKRLREAGFVVVIITNQSGVARGYFTEDELRLVHERLQEMLAEKGAAVDAIYYCPFLPGRAAVVEAYREDSDLRKPKPGMILKAAGDIGLDISKSWMVGDSARDVQAGNEAGCRTILLGSGATDPDARPNHTMSNFPAAADFILRESKRVAEMQAVLDAARRESDRAPKREPVLVSSRRPIEPARPPVPAPVVEKKPEKPAPPAESRPVQRSEPEVAKTEPAPMESSTARTETAKTDPRSDSNPAVEPPVRAVDHTRPDDAPTKTRSGDSPFEVLDEILDELRALRRERSFSEFSIAQLAGAVAQAFAICAVGFGLYWAMSDNPNAATLALLTGIIFQLMALTGFIVTKRR
;
A
#
# COMPACT_ATOMS: atom_id res chain seq x y z
N MET A 1 -47.93 -8.59 -9.40
CA MET A 1 -47.07 -7.92 -10.40
C MET A 1 -45.58 -7.86 -10.01
N ALA A 2 -45.19 -8.05 -8.74
CA ALA A 2 -43.78 -8.02 -8.32
C ALA A 2 -42.93 -9.27 -8.71
N GLN A 3 -43.55 -10.40 -9.04
CA GLN A 3 -42.81 -11.61 -9.45
C GLN A 3 -42.45 -11.66 -10.94
N SER A 4 -42.96 -10.72 -11.75
CA SER A 4 -42.71 -10.68 -13.20
C SER A 4 -41.46 -9.86 -13.58
N ALA A 5 -41.03 -8.93 -12.72
CA ALA A 5 -39.80 -8.16 -12.93
C ALA A 5 -38.53 -8.98 -12.63
N LEU A 6 -38.61 -9.92 -11.69
CA LEU A 6 -37.48 -10.79 -11.32
C LEU A 6 -37.16 -11.86 -12.39
N ARG A 7 -38.12 -12.16 -13.27
CA ARG A 7 -37.98 -13.17 -14.32
C ARG A 7 -37.47 -12.59 -15.66
N PHE A 8 -37.45 -11.26 -15.81
CA PHE A 8 -36.98 -10.57 -17.02
C PHE A 8 -35.48 -10.21 -16.96
N CYS A 9 -34.85 -10.27 -15.77
CA CYS A 9 -33.40 -10.12 -15.62
C CYS A 9 -32.61 -11.42 -15.90
N LEU A 10 -33.28 -12.51 -16.27
CA LEU A 10 -32.64 -13.75 -16.73
C LEU A 10 -32.45 -13.80 -18.26
N MET A 11 -32.53 -12.64 -18.92
CA MET A 11 -32.09 -12.42 -20.31
C MET A 11 -31.03 -11.32 -20.39
N SER A 12 -30.30 -11.09 -19.29
CA SER A 12 -29.20 -10.12 -19.25
C SER A 12 -27.99 -10.69 -19.98
N ASN A 13 -27.47 -9.94 -20.95
CA ASN A 13 -26.20 -10.17 -21.63
C ASN A 13 -25.15 -10.80 -20.71
N PRO A 14 -24.30 -11.73 -21.19
CA PRO A 14 -23.23 -12.26 -20.35
C PRO A 14 -22.41 -11.09 -19.82
N SER A 15 -22.48 -10.86 -18.50
CA SER A 15 -21.76 -9.78 -17.82
C SER A 15 -20.27 -9.97 -18.08
N ARG A 16 -19.65 -8.97 -18.71
CA ARG A 16 -18.28 -9.08 -19.22
C ARG A 16 -17.29 -8.92 -18.08
N PRO A 17 -16.21 -9.72 -18.01
CA PRO A 17 -15.16 -9.49 -17.04
C PRO A 17 -14.37 -8.24 -17.42
N ALA A 18 -13.83 -7.55 -16.42
CA ALA A 18 -12.99 -6.37 -16.62
C ALA A 18 -11.61 -6.54 -15.99
N VAL A 19 -10.67 -5.75 -16.50
CA VAL A 19 -9.40 -5.47 -15.82
C VAL A 19 -9.41 -3.99 -15.49
N PHE A 20 -9.66 -3.69 -14.22
CA PHE A 20 -9.49 -2.37 -13.64
C PHE A 20 -8.00 -2.13 -13.42
N VAL A 21 -7.51 -0.97 -13.83
CA VAL A 21 -6.08 -0.65 -13.80
C VAL A 21 -5.87 0.73 -13.20
N ASP A 22 -4.88 0.87 -12.30
CA ASP A 22 -4.38 2.21 -11.96
C ASP A 22 -3.68 2.84 -13.18
N ARG A 23 -3.51 4.16 -13.15
CA ARG A 23 -2.86 4.91 -14.23
C ARG A 23 -1.36 5.04 -13.98
N ASP A 24 -1.02 5.73 -12.90
CA ASP A 24 0.34 6.16 -12.57
C ASP A 24 1.14 4.97 -12.03
N ASN A 25 2.37 4.78 -12.51
CA ASN A 25 3.25 3.61 -12.30
C ASN A 25 2.66 2.24 -12.68
N THR A 26 1.51 2.22 -13.37
CA THR A 26 0.86 1.00 -13.85
C THR A 26 0.79 0.99 -15.38
N LEU A 27 0.24 2.04 -15.98
CA LEU A 27 0.20 2.22 -17.44
C LEU A 27 1.22 3.25 -17.92
N ILE A 28 1.47 4.28 -17.12
CA ILE A 28 2.41 5.37 -17.42
C ILE A 28 3.39 5.54 -16.26
N ALA A 29 4.58 6.08 -16.53
CA ALA A 29 5.47 6.53 -15.47
C ALA A 29 4.81 7.66 -14.68
N ASP A 30 5.05 7.73 -13.37
CA ASP A 30 4.52 8.79 -12.49
C ASP A 30 5.52 9.93 -12.32
N PRO A 31 5.33 11.09 -12.99
CA PRO A 31 6.12 12.29 -12.71
C PRO A 31 5.63 13.04 -11.45
N GLY A 32 4.62 12.51 -10.75
CA GLY A 32 3.89 13.18 -9.68
C GLY A 32 2.58 13.78 -10.21
N TYR A 33 2.35 15.06 -9.91
CA TYR A 33 1.13 15.77 -10.31
C TYR A 33 1.14 16.11 -11.82
N LEU A 34 0.93 15.07 -12.65
CA LEU A 34 0.90 15.14 -14.11
C LEU A 34 -0.23 16.06 -14.60
N ARG A 35 0.15 17.27 -15.00
CA ARG A 35 -0.74 18.30 -15.57
C ARG A 35 -0.54 18.52 -17.06
N ASP A 36 0.65 18.20 -17.55
CA ASP A 36 1.09 18.48 -18.92
C ASP A 36 1.03 17.19 -19.74
N PRO A 37 0.17 17.12 -20.77
CA PRO A 37 0.04 15.94 -21.63
C PRO A 37 1.37 15.49 -22.27
N ASP A 38 2.31 16.40 -22.53
CA ASP A 38 3.60 16.06 -23.16
C ASP A 38 4.55 15.29 -22.24
N GLN A 39 4.26 15.27 -20.94
CA GLN A 39 5.00 14.52 -19.93
C GLN A 39 4.53 13.07 -19.80
N ILE A 40 3.46 12.67 -20.51
CA ILE A 40 3.00 11.28 -20.51
C ILE A 40 4.11 10.38 -21.09
N ARG A 41 4.46 9.34 -20.34
CA ARG A 41 5.37 8.27 -20.77
C ARG A 41 4.73 6.92 -20.49
N ILE A 42 4.17 6.29 -21.53
CA ILE A 42 3.59 4.96 -21.44
C ILE A 42 4.70 3.95 -21.13
N LEU A 43 4.47 3.09 -20.13
CA LEU A 43 5.44 2.08 -19.73
C LEU A 43 5.61 1.00 -20.81
N PRO A 44 6.81 0.37 -20.91
CA PRO A 44 7.09 -0.64 -21.92
C PRO A 44 6.06 -1.78 -21.94
N GLY A 45 5.60 -2.16 -23.14
CA GLY A 45 4.68 -3.29 -23.35
C GLY A 45 3.23 -3.06 -22.92
N VAL A 46 2.89 -1.91 -22.32
CA VAL A 46 1.51 -1.60 -21.89
C VAL A 46 0.50 -1.64 -23.05
N PRO A 47 0.74 -1.03 -24.23
CA PRO A 47 -0.21 -1.06 -25.33
C PRO A 47 -0.52 -2.49 -25.79
N ASP A 48 0.51 -3.32 -25.96
CA ASP A 48 0.34 -4.72 -26.36
C ASP A 48 -0.40 -5.56 -25.30
N ALA A 49 -0.15 -5.28 -24.02
CA ALA A 49 -0.88 -5.92 -22.91
C ALA A 49 -2.37 -5.56 -22.92
N VAL A 50 -2.71 -4.27 -23.07
CA VAL A 50 -4.10 -3.79 -23.17
C VAL A 50 -4.80 -4.44 -24.37
N LYS A 51 -4.15 -4.47 -25.53
CA LYS A 51 -4.69 -5.09 -26.75
C LYS A 51 -5.05 -6.56 -26.52
N ARG A 52 -4.12 -7.35 -25.97
CA ARG A 52 -4.34 -8.79 -25.72
C ARG A 52 -5.44 -9.06 -24.70
N LEU A 53 -5.56 -8.23 -23.67
CA LEU A 53 -6.67 -8.32 -22.71
C LEU A 53 -8.02 -8.10 -23.40
N ARG A 54 -8.13 -7.07 -24.26
CA ARG A 54 -9.37 -6.79 -24.99
C ARG A 54 -9.71 -7.86 -26.02
N GLU A 55 -8.70 -8.37 -26.74
CA GLU A 55 -8.87 -9.51 -27.66
C GLU A 55 -9.37 -10.77 -26.95
N ALA A 56 -9.01 -10.95 -25.68
CA ALA A 56 -9.52 -12.03 -24.83
C ALA A 56 -10.92 -11.76 -24.23
N GLY A 57 -11.57 -10.64 -24.58
CA GLY A 57 -12.93 -10.31 -24.18
C GLY A 57 -13.05 -9.47 -22.91
N PHE A 58 -11.94 -9.10 -22.28
CA PHE A 58 -11.98 -8.19 -21.13
C PHE A 58 -12.33 -6.77 -21.53
N VAL A 59 -13.04 -6.08 -20.65
CA VAL A 59 -13.15 -4.61 -20.67
C VAL A 59 -12.00 -4.03 -19.85
N VAL A 60 -11.20 -3.13 -20.40
CA VAL A 60 -10.07 -2.51 -19.68
C VAL A 60 -10.48 -1.11 -19.23
N VAL A 61 -10.53 -0.89 -17.93
CA VAL A 61 -11.02 0.37 -17.33
C VAL A 61 -9.96 0.98 -16.44
N ILE A 62 -9.57 2.22 -16.72
CA ILE A 62 -8.66 2.96 -15.85
C ILE A 62 -9.45 3.47 -14.64
N ILE A 63 -8.93 3.24 -13.42
CA ILE A 63 -9.44 3.85 -12.19
C ILE A 63 -8.30 4.54 -11.43
N THR A 64 -8.38 5.86 -11.24
CA THR A 64 -7.22 6.62 -10.74
C THR A 64 -7.57 7.71 -9.73
N ASN A 65 -6.77 7.85 -8.68
CA ASN A 65 -6.92 8.92 -7.68
C ASN A 65 -6.18 10.18 -8.16
N GLN A 66 -6.89 11.27 -8.47
CA GLN A 66 -6.33 12.51 -9.01
C GLN A 66 -6.46 13.68 -8.03
N SER A 67 -5.89 13.52 -6.84
CA SER A 67 -5.97 14.55 -5.78
C SER A 67 -5.28 15.88 -6.11
N GLY A 68 -4.52 15.95 -7.21
CA GLY A 68 -3.95 17.21 -7.70
C GLY A 68 -5.02 18.27 -7.96
N VAL A 69 -6.24 17.85 -8.32
CA VAL A 69 -7.40 18.74 -8.48
C VAL A 69 -7.79 19.37 -7.14
N ALA A 70 -8.06 18.56 -6.11
CA ALA A 70 -8.38 19.09 -4.77
C ALA A 70 -7.24 19.93 -4.17
N ARG A 71 -5.99 19.61 -4.49
CA ARG A 71 -4.81 20.36 -4.03
C ARG A 71 -4.58 21.66 -4.81
N GLY A 72 -5.28 21.89 -5.92
CA GLY A 72 -5.14 23.08 -6.76
C GLY A 72 -3.90 23.08 -7.64
N TYR A 73 -3.30 21.91 -7.92
CA TYR A 73 -2.12 21.80 -8.78
C TYR A 73 -2.47 21.82 -10.28
N PHE A 74 -3.68 21.37 -10.61
CA PHE A 74 -4.27 21.44 -11.94
C PHE A 74 -5.80 21.36 -11.84
N THR A 75 -6.47 21.77 -12.89
CA THR A 75 -7.93 21.74 -13.05
C THR A 75 -8.41 20.41 -13.65
N GLU A 76 -9.71 20.13 -13.57
CA GLU A 76 -10.27 18.97 -14.28
C GLU A 76 -10.16 19.09 -15.80
N ASP A 77 -10.19 20.31 -16.35
CA ASP A 77 -9.98 20.53 -17.79
C ASP A 77 -8.56 20.14 -18.22
N GLU A 78 -7.54 20.50 -17.42
CA GLU A 78 -6.16 20.05 -17.66
C GLU A 78 -6.05 18.53 -17.52
N LEU A 79 -6.70 17.94 -16.52
CA LEU A 79 -6.73 16.49 -16.35
C LEU A 79 -7.41 15.77 -17.54
N ARG A 80 -8.48 16.35 -18.07
CA ARG A 80 -9.18 15.85 -19.26
C ARG A 80 -8.24 15.82 -20.46
N LEU A 81 -7.45 16.88 -20.68
CA LEU A 81 -6.46 16.92 -21.76
C LEU A 81 -5.38 15.83 -21.60
N VAL A 82 -4.94 15.56 -20.36
CA VAL A 82 -4.02 14.45 -20.06
C VAL A 82 -4.65 13.10 -20.40
N HIS A 83 -5.93 12.90 -20.05
CA HIS A 83 -6.65 11.65 -20.36
C HIS A 83 -6.91 11.46 -21.85
N GLU A 84 -7.22 12.53 -22.58
CA GLU A 84 -7.37 12.53 -24.04
C GLU A 84 -6.05 12.14 -24.70
N ARG A 85 -4.95 12.79 -24.32
CA ARG A 85 -3.63 12.48 -24.87
C ARG A 85 -3.19 11.05 -24.57
N LEU A 86 -3.48 10.53 -23.37
CA LEU A 86 -3.20 9.13 -23.04
C LEU A 86 -3.96 8.17 -23.98
N GLN A 87 -5.24 8.43 -24.23
CA GLN A 87 -6.05 7.61 -25.13
C GLN A 87 -5.53 7.68 -26.57
N GLU A 88 -5.16 8.86 -27.06
CA GLU A 88 -4.53 9.04 -28.37
C GLU A 88 -3.24 8.23 -28.50
N MET A 89 -2.32 8.35 -27.53
CA MET A 89 -1.05 7.62 -27.55
C MET A 89 -1.21 6.10 -27.49
N LEU A 90 -2.26 5.60 -26.82
CA LEU A 90 -2.62 4.18 -26.87
C LEU A 90 -3.17 3.80 -28.25
N ALA A 91 -4.06 4.64 -28.81
CA ALA A 91 -4.70 4.40 -30.10
C ALA A 91 -3.69 4.40 -31.26
N GLU A 92 -2.70 5.29 -31.24
CA GLU A 92 -1.55 5.31 -32.16
C GLU A 92 -0.80 3.97 -32.20
N LYS A 93 -0.87 3.19 -31.11
CA LYS A 93 -0.26 1.87 -30.97
C LYS A 93 -1.26 0.71 -31.11
N GLY A 94 -2.48 1.00 -31.57
CA GLY A 94 -3.54 0.00 -31.76
C GLY A 94 -4.12 -0.56 -30.46
N ALA A 95 -3.90 0.12 -29.33
CA ALA A 95 -4.51 -0.18 -28.04
C ALA A 95 -5.57 0.87 -27.70
N ALA A 96 -6.57 0.50 -26.93
CA ALA A 96 -7.51 1.47 -26.39
C ALA A 96 -8.09 0.93 -25.09
N VAL A 97 -8.31 1.80 -24.11
CA VAL A 97 -9.07 1.48 -22.90
C VAL A 97 -10.54 1.80 -23.13
N ASP A 98 -11.43 1.09 -22.45
CA ASP A 98 -12.87 1.20 -22.67
C ASP A 98 -13.49 2.37 -21.89
N ALA A 99 -12.90 2.73 -20.74
CA ALA A 99 -13.32 3.88 -19.94
C ALA A 99 -12.22 4.34 -18.98
N ILE A 100 -12.33 5.60 -18.53
CA ILE A 100 -11.49 6.19 -17.48
C ILE A 100 -12.40 6.76 -16.40
N TYR A 101 -12.22 6.28 -15.16
CA TYR A 101 -12.83 6.83 -13.97
C TYR A 101 -11.73 7.41 -13.09
N TYR A 102 -12.00 8.55 -12.48
CA TYR A 102 -11.06 9.18 -11.57
C TYR A 102 -11.76 9.81 -10.38
N CYS A 103 -11.02 9.96 -9.29
CA CYS A 103 -11.46 10.67 -8.09
C CYS A 103 -10.65 11.97 -7.89
N PRO A 104 -11.26 13.16 -8.09
CA PRO A 104 -10.58 14.44 -7.85
C PRO A 104 -10.52 14.81 -6.36
N PHE A 105 -11.37 14.18 -5.54
CA PHE A 105 -11.58 14.53 -4.13
C PHE A 105 -10.43 14.12 -3.21
N LEU A 106 -10.22 14.92 -2.16
CA LEU A 106 -9.28 14.66 -1.07
C LEU A 106 -9.84 15.21 0.25
N PRO A 107 -9.90 14.41 1.33
CA PRO A 107 -10.36 14.92 2.62
C PRO A 107 -9.29 15.77 3.33
N GLY A 108 -9.75 16.58 4.28
CA GLY A 108 -8.87 17.30 5.21
C GLY A 108 -8.21 18.54 4.63
N ARG A 109 -7.24 19.08 5.37
CA ARG A 109 -6.63 20.41 5.09
C ARG A 109 -5.77 20.45 3.84
N ALA A 110 -5.34 19.30 3.33
CA ALA A 110 -4.53 19.20 2.12
C ALA A 110 -5.29 19.56 0.84
N ALA A 111 -6.64 19.47 0.85
CA ALA A 111 -7.46 20.03 -0.21
C ALA A 111 -7.52 21.56 -0.05
N VAL A 112 -7.06 22.28 -1.06
CA VAL A 112 -7.09 23.75 -1.11
C VAL A 112 -8.33 24.23 -1.87
N VAL A 113 -8.78 23.45 -2.86
CA VAL A 113 -9.99 23.73 -3.63
C VAL A 113 -11.20 23.17 -2.87
N GLU A 114 -12.03 24.07 -2.34
CA GLU A 114 -13.12 23.70 -1.43
C GLU A 114 -14.15 22.75 -2.07
N ALA A 115 -14.44 22.92 -3.35
CA ALA A 115 -15.36 22.07 -4.10
C ALA A 115 -14.95 20.58 -4.14
N TYR A 116 -13.68 20.27 -3.86
CA TYR A 116 -13.15 18.90 -3.87
C TYR A 116 -12.65 18.44 -2.49
N ARG A 117 -12.94 19.19 -1.41
CA ARG A 117 -12.61 18.82 -0.03
C ARG A 117 -13.67 17.87 0.54
N GLU A 118 -13.58 16.60 0.18
CA GLU A 118 -14.53 15.58 0.61
C GLU A 118 -13.85 14.22 0.82
N ASP A 119 -14.36 13.43 1.77
CA ASP A 119 -14.06 12.00 1.86
C ASP A 119 -14.96 11.18 0.91
N SER A 120 -14.67 11.25 -0.39
CA SER A 120 -15.49 10.61 -1.42
C SER A 120 -15.37 9.09 -1.44
N ASP A 121 -16.49 8.40 -1.66
CA ASP A 121 -16.52 6.94 -1.85
C ASP A 121 -15.84 6.46 -3.13
N LEU A 122 -15.59 7.38 -4.08
CA LEU A 122 -14.83 7.10 -5.29
C LEU A 122 -13.32 7.03 -5.03
N ARG A 123 -12.83 7.52 -3.89
CA ARG A 123 -11.40 7.57 -3.60
C ARG A 123 -10.87 6.23 -3.10
N LYS A 124 -9.93 5.60 -3.84
CA LYS A 124 -9.20 4.41 -3.36
C LYS A 124 -8.52 4.74 -2.02
N PRO A 125 -8.66 3.91 -0.96
CA PRO A 125 -8.97 2.48 -1.00
C PRO A 125 -10.46 2.08 -1.09
N LYS A 126 -11.41 3.02 -1.06
CA LYS A 126 -12.83 2.68 -1.23
C LYS A 126 -13.11 2.16 -2.65
N PRO A 127 -14.08 1.25 -2.85
CA PRO A 127 -14.31 0.56 -4.13
C PRO A 127 -15.19 1.36 -5.10
N GLY A 128 -15.57 2.60 -4.79
CA GLY A 128 -16.64 3.31 -5.49
C GLY A 128 -16.41 3.47 -7.00
N MET A 129 -15.18 3.72 -7.45
CA MET A 129 -14.87 3.77 -8.90
C MET A 129 -15.11 2.43 -9.60
N ILE A 130 -14.76 1.31 -8.96
CA ILE A 130 -14.96 -0.04 -9.51
C ILE A 130 -16.46 -0.33 -9.61
N LEU A 131 -17.20 -0.09 -8.52
CA LEU A 131 -18.64 -0.33 -8.47
C LEU A 131 -19.40 0.53 -9.48
N LYS A 132 -19.00 1.81 -9.61
CA LYS A 132 -19.56 2.72 -10.60
C LYS A 132 -19.32 2.24 -12.03
N ALA A 133 -18.07 1.91 -12.36
CA ALA A 133 -17.73 1.40 -13.69
C ALA A 133 -18.47 0.09 -14.02
N ALA A 134 -18.62 -0.80 -13.04
CA ALA A 134 -19.36 -2.04 -13.20
C ALA A 134 -20.85 -1.81 -13.47
N GLY A 135 -21.48 -0.85 -12.78
CA GLY A 135 -22.87 -0.46 -13.03
C GLY A 135 -23.07 0.20 -14.39
N ASP A 136 -22.19 1.14 -14.76
CA ASP A 136 -22.30 1.89 -16.01
C ASP A 136 -22.09 1.02 -17.26
N ILE A 137 -21.23 -0.01 -17.18
CA ILE A 137 -20.82 -0.85 -18.33
C ILE A 137 -21.42 -2.28 -18.28
N GLY A 138 -22.02 -2.69 -17.17
CA GLY A 138 -22.58 -4.04 -17.00
C GLY A 138 -21.51 -5.12 -16.82
N LEU A 139 -20.55 -4.88 -15.91
CA LEU A 139 -19.39 -5.75 -15.70
C LEU A 139 -19.64 -6.81 -14.61
N ASP A 140 -19.02 -7.98 -14.77
CA ASP A 140 -18.99 -9.04 -13.76
C ASP A 140 -17.78 -8.88 -12.84
N ILE A 141 -17.97 -8.25 -11.69
CA ILE A 141 -16.88 -7.98 -10.74
C ILE A 141 -16.22 -9.29 -10.25
N SER A 142 -17.00 -10.36 -10.06
CA SER A 142 -16.48 -11.64 -9.55
C SER A 142 -15.47 -12.32 -10.48
N LYS A 143 -15.52 -11.99 -11.78
CA LYS A 143 -14.58 -12.45 -12.80
C LYS A 143 -13.53 -11.41 -13.15
N SER A 144 -13.63 -10.21 -12.57
CA SER A 144 -12.77 -9.07 -12.87
C SER A 144 -11.50 -9.05 -12.03
N TRP A 145 -10.57 -8.20 -12.46
CA TRP A 145 -9.27 -7.99 -11.83
C TRP A 145 -9.08 -6.52 -11.51
N MET A 146 -8.39 -6.22 -10.41
CA MET A 146 -7.82 -4.91 -10.11
C MET A 146 -6.30 -5.03 -10.12
N VAL A 147 -5.64 -4.22 -10.95
CA VAL A 147 -4.19 -4.17 -11.09
C VAL A 147 -3.71 -2.76 -10.74
N GLY A 148 -2.80 -2.64 -9.79
CA GLY A 148 -2.22 -1.37 -9.39
C GLY A 148 -0.92 -1.57 -8.65
N ASP A 149 -0.24 -0.47 -8.34
CA ASP A 149 1.10 -0.51 -7.74
C ASP A 149 1.10 -0.16 -6.24
N SER A 150 -0.08 0.04 -5.66
CA SER A 150 -0.21 0.49 -4.27
C SER A 150 -1.22 -0.32 -3.46
N ALA A 151 -1.03 -0.33 -2.13
CA ALA A 151 -1.90 -1.00 -1.18
C ALA A 151 -3.38 -0.60 -1.32
N ARG A 152 -3.65 0.69 -1.59
CA ARG A 152 -5.00 1.22 -1.82
C ARG A 152 -5.70 0.61 -3.03
N ASP A 153 -4.96 0.19 -4.07
CA ASP A 153 -5.53 -0.46 -5.25
C ASP A 153 -6.01 -1.86 -4.91
N VAL A 154 -5.19 -2.58 -4.15
CA VAL A 154 -5.51 -3.92 -3.65
C VAL A 154 -6.71 -3.86 -2.70
N GLN A 155 -6.74 -2.90 -1.77
CA GLN A 155 -7.88 -2.73 -0.86
C GLN A 155 -9.18 -2.45 -1.62
N ALA A 156 -9.15 -1.51 -2.58
CA ALA A 156 -10.32 -1.20 -3.41
C ALA A 156 -10.80 -2.42 -4.21
N GLY A 157 -9.88 -3.18 -4.80
CA GLY A 157 -10.21 -4.41 -5.52
C GLY A 157 -10.81 -5.48 -4.61
N ASN A 158 -10.22 -5.71 -3.44
CA ASN A 158 -10.72 -6.68 -2.47
C ASN A 158 -12.10 -6.29 -1.93
N GLU A 159 -12.32 -5.02 -1.59
CA GLU A 159 -13.62 -4.51 -1.12
C GLU A 159 -14.71 -4.57 -2.20
N ALA A 160 -14.34 -4.39 -3.48
CA ALA A 160 -15.26 -4.57 -4.59
C ALA A 160 -15.61 -6.05 -4.86
N GLY A 161 -14.73 -6.99 -4.47
CA GLY A 161 -14.84 -8.42 -4.79
C GLY A 161 -14.12 -8.83 -6.08
N CYS A 162 -13.19 -8.00 -6.57
CA CYS A 162 -12.28 -8.35 -7.66
C CYS A 162 -11.17 -9.29 -7.15
N ARG A 163 -10.52 -9.99 -8.09
CA ARG A 163 -9.17 -10.51 -7.85
C ARG A 163 -8.15 -9.38 -7.98
N THR A 164 -7.09 -9.39 -7.18
CA THR A 164 -6.14 -8.28 -7.09
C THR A 164 -4.72 -8.69 -7.46
N ILE A 165 -4.05 -7.83 -8.23
CA ILE A 165 -2.63 -7.95 -8.57
C ILE A 165 -1.92 -6.68 -8.14
N LEU A 166 -0.93 -6.81 -7.25
CA LEU A 166 -0.01 -5.73 -6.90
C LEU A 166 1.18 -5.74 -7.85
N LEU A 167 1.55 -4.59 -8.39
CA LEU A 167 2.74 -4.42 -9.22
C LEU A 167 3.97 -4.03 -8.39
N GLY A 168 5.14 -4.53 -8.78
CA GLY A 168 6.41 -4.28 -8.11
C GLY A 168 6.66 -5.16 -6.88
N SER A 169 7.77 -4.90 -6.19
CA SER A 169 8.25 -5.67 -5.03
C SER A 169 7.79 -5.10 -3.68
N GLY A 170 6.75 -4.24 -3.68
CA GLY A 170 6.35 -3.45 -2.52
C GLY A 170 6.05 -4.28 -1.27
N ALA A 171 6.48 -3.77 -0.11
CA ALA A 171 6.13 -4.31 1.19
C ALA A 171 4.61 -4.44 1.29
N THR A 172 4.13 -5.66 1.54
CA THR A 172 2.71 -5.91 1.78
C THR A 172 2.30 -5.17 3.04
N ASP A 173 1.62 -4.03 2.86
CA ASP A 173 0.79 -3.45 3.91
C ASP A 173 -0.08 -4.58 4.49
N PRO A 174 -0.09 -4.83 5.82
CA PRO A 174 -0.88 -5.89 6.43
C PRO A 174 -2.35 -5.88 6.00
N ASP A 175 -2.87 -4.69 5.70
CA ASP A 175 -4.27 -4.46 5.32
C ASP A 175 -4.51 -4.62 3.81
N ALA A 176 -3.46 -4.64 2.99
CA ALA A 176 -3.53 -4.93 1.56
C ALA A 176 -2.97 -6.33 1.25
N ARG A 177 -3.86 -7.32 1.20
CA ARG A 177 -3.53 -8.70 0.82
C ARG A 177 -3.85 -8.93 -0.65
N PRO A 178 -2.87 -8.77 -1.58
CA PRO A 178 -3.13 -9.06 -2.98
C PRO A 178 -3.30 -10.57 -3.20
N ASN A 179 -4.09 -10.96 -4.20
CA ASN A 179 -4.13 -12.36 -4.62
C ASN A 179 -2.81 -12.77 -5.28
N HIS A 180 -2.20 -11.87 -6.04
CA HIS A 180 -0.93 -12.10 -6.73
C HIS A 180 -0.06 -10.84 -6.78
N THR A 181 1.23 -11.02 -6.99
CA THR A 181 2.19 -9.94 -7.23
C THR A 181 2.89 -10.17 -8.56
N MET A 182 3.10 -9.11 -9.33
CA MET A 182 3.77 -9.15 -10.64
C MET A 182 4.77 -8.01 -10.76
N SER A 183 5.82 -8.16 -11.57
CA SER A 183 6.83 -7.11 -11.72
C SER A 183 6.29 -5.86 -12.42
N ASN A 184 5.39 -6.03 -13.40
CA ASN A 184 4.85 -4.95 -14.22
C ASN A 184 3.49 -5.33 -14.83
N PHE A 185 2.83 -4.36 -15.48
CA PHE A 185 1.52 -4.56 -16.08
C PHE A 185 1.50 -5.62 -17.20
N PRO A 186 2.48 -5.69 -18.13
CA PRO A 186 2.54 -6.79 -19.10
C PRO A 186 2.56 -8.19 -18.47
N ALA A 187 3.36 -8.40 -17.42
CA ALA A 187 3.40 -9.67 -16.69
C ALA A 187 2.05 -9.99 -16.00
N ALA A 188 1.37 -8.97 -15.47
CA ALA A 188 0.02 -9.11 -14.93
C ALA A 188 -1.00 -9.50 -15.99
N ALA A 189 -0.96 -8.88 -17.17
CA ALA A 189 -1.82 -9.25 -18.30
C ALA A 189 -1.59 -10.71 -18.73
N ASP A 190 -0.33 -11.14 -18.86
CA ASP A 190 0.01 -12.53 -19.20
C ASP A 190 -0.53 -13.53 -18.17
N PHE A 191 -0.45 -13.16 -16.89
CA PHE A 191 -1.01 -13.97 -15.81
C PHE A 191 -2.53 -14.06 -15.91
N ILE A 192 -3.22 -12.93 -16.06
CA ILE A 192 -4.69 -12.86 -16.20
C ILE A 192 -5.15 -13.72 -17.38
N LEU A 193 -4.49 -13.62 -18.53
CA LEU A 193 -4.84 -14.39 -19.72
C LEU A 193 -4.68 -15.89 -19.52
N ARG A 194 -3.56 -16.33 -18.91
CA ARG A 194 -3.32 -17.74 -18.59
C ARG A 194 -4.35 -18.28 -17.61
N GLU A 195 -4.64 -17.53 -16.54
CA GLU A 195 -5.61 -17.94 -15.53
C GLU A 195 -7.02 -18.02 -16.11
N SER A 196 -7.39 -17.06 -16.97
CA SER A 196 -8.69 -17.06 -17.63
C SER A 196 -8.86 -18.24 -18.57
N LYS A 197 -7.81 -18.61 -19.30
CA LYS A 197 -7.79 -19.81 -20.14
C LYS A 197 -7.95 -21.08 -19.29
N ARG A 198 -7.22 -21.18 -18.18
CA ARG A 198 -7.29 -22.32 -17.25
C ARG A 198 -8.70 -22.50 -16.68
N VAL A 199 -9.35 -21.40 -16.28
CA VAL A 199 -10.73 -21.43 -15.77
C VAL A 199 -11.71 -21.84 -16.88
N ALA A 200 -11.55 -21.32 -18.10
CA ALA A 200 -12.40 -21.69 -19.23
C ALA A 200 -12.28 -23.19 -19.61
N GLU A 201 -11.05 -23.72 -19.63
CA GLU A 201 -10.78 -25.14 -19.87
C GLU A 201 -11.40 -26.03 -18.78
N MET A 202 -11.22 -25.68 -17.51
CA MET A 202 -11.84 -26.40 -16.38
C MET A 202 -13.38 -26.39 -16.47
N GLN A 203 -13.97 -25.23 -16.78
CA GLN A 203 -15.41 -25.11 -16.94
C GLN A 203 -15.93 -25.98 -18.09
N ALA A 204 -15.22 -26.02 -19.22
CA ALA A 204 -15.59 -26.86 -20.35
C ALA A 204 -15.57 -28.37 -20.00
N VAL A 205 -14.59 -28.82 -19.21
CA VAL A 205 -14.51 -30.20 -18.71
C VAL A 205 -15.70 -30.52 -17.78
N LEU A 206 -16.00 -29.63 -16.84
CA LEU A 206 -17.14 -29.81 -15.91
C LEU A 206 -18.48 -29.82 -16.66
N ASP A 207 -18.66 -28.96 -17.66
CA ASP A 207 -19.87 -28.91 -18.47
C ASP A 207 -20.03 -30.16 -19.33
N ALA A 208 -18.92 -30.70 -19.88
CA ALA A 208 -18.93 -31.97 -20.60
C ALA A 208 -19.33 -33.13 -19.68
N ALA A 209 -18.77 -33.20 -18.47
CA ALA A 209 -19.12 -34.23 -17.48
C ALA A 209 -20.58 -34.14 -17.04
N ARG A 210 -21.11 -32.92 -16.85
CA ARG A 210 -22.54 -32.70 -16.55
C ARG A 210 -23.43 -33.21 -17.69
N ARG A 211 -23.11 -32.88 -18.93
CA ARG A 211 -23.86 -33.36 -20.10
C ARG A 211 -23.84 -34.88 -20.22
N GLU A 212 -22.73 -35.52 -19.89
CA GLU A 212 -22.63 -36.98 -19.90
C GLU A 212 -23.47 -37.61 -18.77
N SER A 213 -23.43 -37.03 -17.57
CA SER A 213 -24.30 -37.43 -16.45
C SER A 213 -25.80 -37.23 -16.77
N ASP A 214 -26.17 -36.13 -17.42
CA ASP A 214 -27.56 -35.83 -17.81
C ASP A 214 -28.06 -36.73 -18.95
N ARG A 215 -27.14 -37.25 -19.78
CA ARG A 215 -27.43 -38.17 -20.89
C ARG A 215 -27.47 -39.63 -20.44
N ALA A 216 -26.92 -39.97 -19.28
CA ALA A 216 -27.04 -41.29 -18.69
C ALA A 216 -28.52 -41.58 -18.37
N PRO A 217 -29.06 -42.75 -18.74
CA PRO A 217 -30.45 -43.07 -18.45
C PRO A 217 -30.67 -43.01 -16.94
N LYS A 218 -31.69 -42.25 -16.50
CA LYS A 218 -32.13 -42.26 -15.10
C LYS A 218 -32.39 -43.71 -14.72
N ARG A 219 -31.51 -44.31 -13.90
CA ARG A 219 -31.76 -45.64 -13.34
C ARG A 219 -33.09 -45.55 -12.61
N GLU A 220 -34.10 -46.27 -13.10
CA GLU A 220 -35.34 -46.43 -12.35
C GLU A 220 -34.96 -46.87 -10.93
N PRO A 221 -35.57 -46.28 -9.88
CA PRO A 221 -35.34 -46.76 -8.54
C PRO A 221 -35.73 -48.24 -8.53
N VAL A 222 -34.73 -49.12 -8.37
CA VAL A 222 -34.97 -50.55 -8.17
C VAL A 222 -35.78 -50.64 -6.89
N LEU A 223 -37.08 -50.89 -7.04
CA LEU A 223 -37.97 -51.19 -5.94
C LEU A 223 -37.47 -52.52 -5.35
N VAL A 224 -36.68 -52.44 -4.28
CA VAL A 224 -36.24 -53.62 -3.53
C VAL A 224 -37.46 -54.22 -2.84
N SER A 225 -38.21 -55.03 -3.58
CA SER A 225 -39.19 -55.95 -3.02
C SER A 225 -38.46 -57.15 -2.44
N SER A 226 -37.97 -57.01 -1.22
CA SER A 226 -37.61 -58.16 -0.38
C SER A 226 -38.12 -57.94 1.04
N ARG A 227 -39.43 -58.05 1.21
CA ARG A 227 -39.99 -58.43 2.52
C ARG A 227 -39.54 -59.88 2.80
N ARG A 228 -38.41 -60.05 3.50
CA ARG A 228 -38.19 -61.28 4.26
C ARG A 228 -39.07 -61.22 5.52
N PRO A 229 -39.74 -62.31 5.91
CA PRO A 229 -40.50 -62.34 7.16
C PRO A 229 -39.57 -62.04 8.34
N ILE A 230 -39.98 -61.09 9.19
CA ILE A 230 -39.33 -60.82 10.47
C ILE A 230 -39.67 -61.98 11.39
N GLU A 231 -38.67 -62.80 11.72
CA GLU A 231 -38.76 -63.83 12.75
C GLU A 231 -38.92 -63.14 14.12
N PRO A 232 -39.88 -63.56 14.98
CA PRO A 232 -40.14 -62.86 16.23
C PRO A 232 -38.93 -62.97 17.18
N ALA A 233 -38.50 -61.81 17.69
CA ALA A 233 -37.38 -61.66 18.59
C ALA A 233 -37.51 -62.52 19.86
N ARG A 234 -36.47 -63.30 20.17
CA ARG A 234 -36.31 -63.94 21.49
C ARG A 234 -36.04 -62.86 22.56
N PRO A 235 -36.56 -63.02 23.78
CA PRO A 235 -36.36 -62.04 24.85
C PRO A 235 -34.88 -61.98 25.29
N PRO A 236 -34.39 -60.80 25.72
CA PRO A 236 -32.98 -60.61 26.05
C PRO A 236 -32.59 -61.32 27.36
N VAL A 237 -31.46 -62.02 27.32
CA VAL A 237 -30.76 -62.56 28.49
C VAL A 237 -29.97 -61.42 29.15
N PRO A 238 -29.97 -61.28 30.50
CA PRO A 238 -29.27 -60.19 31.18
C PRO A 238 -27.74 -60.28 31.02
N ALA A 239 -27.11 -59.14 30.76
CA ALA A 239 -25.66 -58.99 30.62
C ALA A 239 -24.92 -59.16 31.95
N PRO A 240 -23.74 -59.79 31.98
CA PRO A 240 -22.91 -59.84 33.18
C PRO A 240 -22.18 -58.52 33.41
N VAL A 241 -22.14 -58.10 34.67
CA VAL A 241 -21.37 -56.97 35.20
C VAL A 241 -19.87 -57.32 35.11
N VAL A 242 -19.07 -56.46 34.47
CA VAL A 242 -17.61 -56.50 34.56
C VAL A 242 -17.07 -55.10 34.82
N GLU A 243 -16.18 -55.05 35.80
CA GLU A 243 -15.66 -53.91 36.55
C GLU A 243 -14.82 -52.92 35.72
N LYS A 244 -14.96 -51.62 36.04
CA LYS A 244 -14.05 -50.55 35.58
C LYS A 244 -12.78 -50.53 36.43
N LYS A 245 -11.61 -50.53 35.78
CA LYS A 245 -10.28 -50.23 36.38
C LYS A 245 -9.68 -49.00 35.67
N PRO A 246 -8.93 -48.11 36.37
CA PRO A 246 -9.01 -46.68 36.12
C PRO A 246 -8.03 -46.14 35.08
N GLU A 247 -8.49 -45.08 34.40
CA GLU A 247 -7.78 -44.26 33.44
C GLU A 247 -6.95 -43.18 34.17
N LYS A 248 -5.72 -42.95 33.70
CA LYS A 248 -4.75 -42.01 34.27
C LYS A 248 -4.92 -40.62 33.60
N PRO A 249 -4.93 -39.49 34.34
CA PRO A 249 -5.34 -38.20 33.78
C PRO A 249 -4.23 -37.49 33.00
N ALA A 250 -4.66 -36.72 31.99
CA ALA A 250 -3.86 -35.79 31.19
C ALA A 250 -3.42 -34.55 31.99
N PRO A 251 -2.30 -33.89 31.66
CA PRO A 251 -1.84 -32.69 32.35
C PRO A 251 -2.62 -31.43 31.92
N PRO A 252 -2.87 -30.46 32.83
CA PRO A 252 -3.67 -29.28 32.55
C PRO A 252 -2.85 -28.06 32.09
N ALA A 253 -3.57 -27.15 31.44
CA ALA A 253 -3.14 -25.84 30.96
C ALA A 253 -2.67 -24.92 32.09
N GLU A 254 -1.57 -24.20 31.86
CA GLU A 254 -1.04 -23.18 32.76
C GLU A 254 -1.74 -21.83 32.55
N SER A 255 -2.44 -21.40 33.59
CA SER A 255 -2.89 -20.03 33.84
C SER A 255 -1.81 -19.27 34.65
N ARG A 256 -1.40 -18.09 34.18
CA ARG A 256 -0.55 -17.15 34.93
C ARG A 256 -1.34 -16.40 36.01
N PRO A 257 -0.85 -16.29 37.27
CA PRO A 257 -1.47 -15.46 38.28
C PRO A 257 -0.78 -14.09 38.44
N VAL A 258 -1.59 -13.15 38.93
CA VAL A 258 -1.26 -11.81 39.43
C VAL A 258 -0.75 -11.91 40.87
N GLN A 259 0.24 -11.09 41.26
CA GLN A 259 0.31 -10.52 42.62
C GLN A 259 1.24 -9.28 42.72
N ARG A 260 0.77 -8.29 43.49
CA ARG A 260 1.39 -7.00 43.87
C ARG A 260 2.27 -7.16 45.12
N SER A 261 3.33 -6.34 45.24
CA SER A 261 3.75 -5.63 46.47
C SER A 261 5.05 -4.81 46.25
N GLU A 262 5.02 -3.50 46.54
CA GLU A 262 6.19 -2.61 46.82
C GLU A 262 6.61 -2.72 48.32
N PRO A 263 7.52 -1.91 48.95
CA PRO A 263 8.53 -0.91 48.51
C PRO A 263 9.92 -1.04 49.25
N GLU A 264 10.73 0.03 49.27
CA GLU A 264 11.98 0.35 50.02
C GLU A 264 13.36 0.03 49.39
N VAL A 265 14.49 0.74 49.61
CA VAL A 265 14.89 2.15 49.90
C VAL A 265 16.45 2.13 50.05
N ALA A 266 17.12 3.24 49.69
CA ALA A 266 18.39 3.77 50.21
C ALA A 266 19.80 3.23 49.80
N LYS A 267 20.61 4.22 49.32
CA LYS A 267 22.04 4.52 49.63
C LYS A 267 23.09 3.54 49.05
N THR A 268 24.28 3.93 48.54
CA THR A 268 25.22 5.01 48.94
C THR A 268 26.31 5.17 47.84
N GLU A 269 26.78 6.40 47.62
CA GLU A 269 28.13 6.78 47.12
C GLU A 269 29.26 6.32 48.09
N PRO A 270 30.61 6.42 47.83
CA PRO A 270 31.32 7.49 47.08
C PRO A 270 32.61 7.15 46.25
N ALA A 271 32.95 8.07 45.31
CA ALA A 271 34.22 8.79 44.98
C ALA A 271 35.66 8.19 45.25
N PRO A 272 36.80 8.84 44.87
CA PRO A 272 37.14 9.85 43.82
C PRO A 272 38.51 9.60 43.08
N MET A 273 38.91 10.55 42.20
CA MET A 273 40.27 11.18 42.01
C MET A 273 40.67 11.33 40.52
N GLU A 274 40.64 12.56 39.96
CA GLU A 274 41.79 13.48 39.67
C GLU A 274 42.67 13.04 38.48
N SER A 275 43.00 13.84 37.45
CA SER A 275 43.61 15.19 37.39
C SER A 275 43.43 15.78 35.96
N SER A 276 43.07 17.05 35.74
CA SER A 276 43.91 18.27 35.66
C SER A 276 45.17 18.09 34.80
N THR A 277 45.31 18.77 33.66
CA THR A 277 45.87 20.13 33.62
C THR A 277 45.44 20.91 32.36
N ALA A 278 45.25 22.22 32.55
CA ALA A 278 45.11 23.25 31.53
C ALA A 278 46.30 24.23 31.64
N ARG A 279 46.61 24.97 30.56
CA ARG A 279 46.98 26.41 30.50
C ARG A 279 47.66 26.77 29.17
N THR A 280 47.01 27.59 28.32
CA THR A 280 47.25 29.05 28.00
C THR A 280 48.43 29.28 27.02
N GLU A 281 48.47 30.24 26.08
CA GLU A 281 47.89 31.59 25.97
C GLU A 281 48.21 32.20 24.55
N THR A 282 47.32 33.05 23.99
CA THR A 282 47.57 34.32 23.22
C THR A 282 48.45 34.36 21.93
N ALA A 283 48.32 35.26 20.93
CA ALA A 283 47.42 36.36 20.56
C ALA A 283 47.75 36.88 19.12
N LYS A 284 46.73 37.32 18.36
CA LYS A 284 46.59 38.58 17.58
C LYS A 284 47.60 38.97 16.46
N THR A 285 47.14 39.14 15.21
CA THR A 285 47.04 40.41 14.40
C THR A 285 46.92 40.17 12.87
N ASP A 286 45.93 40.82 12.21
CA ASP A 286 45.80 41.12 10.75
C ASP A 286 46.75 42.27 10.30
N PRO A 287 46.84 42.79 9.02
CA PRO A 287 46.11 42.51 7.75
C PRO A 287 46.94 42.53 6.40
N ARG A 288 46.24 42.29 5.26
CA ARG A 288 46.47 42.74 3.84
C ARG A 288 47.61 42.14 2.97
N SER A 289 47.25 41.49 1.84
CA SER A 289 47.34 42.02 0.45
C SER A 289 47.47 40.91 -0.63
N ASP A 290 46.67 41.08 -1.68
CA ASP A 290 46.83 40.81 -3.12
C ASP A 290 47.41 39.51 -3.73
N SER A 291 46.72 39.14 -4.82
CA SER A 291 47.16 38.45 -6.06
C SER A 291 46.91 36.93 -6.24
N ASN A 292 46.09 36.66 -7.27
CA ASN A 292 45.79 35.39 -7.99
C ASN A 292 46.99 35.06 -8.95
N PRO A 293 47.06 33.96 -9.76
CA PRO A 293 46.14 32.82 -9.97
C PRO A 293 46.76 31.39 -10.17
N ALA A 294 45.86 30.40 -10.21
CA ALA A 294 45.82 29.15 -11.02
C ALA A 294 47.07 28.24 -11.18
N VAL A 295 46.98 26.99 -10.68
CA VAL A 295 47.68 25.80 -11.21
C VAL A 295 46.79 24.55 -11.05
N GLU A 296 46.62 23.78 -12.13
CA GLU A 296 45.93 22.48 -12.22
C GLU A 296 46.55 21.38 -11.33
N PRO A 297 45.78 20.36 -10.87
CA PRO A 297 46.38 19.18 -10.24
C PRO A 297 46.66 18.06 -11.28
N PRO A 298 47.78 17.31 -11.12
CA PRO A 298 48.19 16.30 -12.09
C PRO A 298 47.60 14.91 -11.80
N VAL A 299 47.39 14.17 -12.89
CA VAL A 299 47.11 12.73 -12.95
C VAL A 299 48.36 11.94 -12.54
N ARG A 300 48.20 10.88 -11.72
CA ARG A 300 49.24 9.85 -11.56
C ARG A 300 48.64 8.44 -11.47
N ALA A 301 49.24 7.56 -12.24
CA ALA A 301 48.80 6.20 -12.54
C ALA A 301 49.29 5.15 -11.52
N VAL A 302 48.38 4.21 -11.25
CA VAL A 302 48.46 2.76 -10.97
C VAL A 302 49.79 2.11 -10.59
N ASP A 303 49.77 1.29 -9.52
CA ASP A 303 50.48 0.00 -9.48
C ASP A 303 49.62 -1.08 -8.77
N HIS A 304 49.72 -2.31 -9.26
CA HIS A 304 48.88 -3.47 -8.95
C HIS A 304 49.53 -4.37 -7.88
N THR A 305 48.72 -4.92 -6.96
CA THR A 305 48.93 -6.29 -6.45
C THR A 305 47.58 -6.91 -6.03
N ARG A 306 47.37 -8.17 -6.43
CA ARG A 306 46.21 -9.02 -6.14
C ARG A 306 46.58 -10.02 -5.02
N PRO A 307 45.60 -10.55 -4.29
CA PRO A 307 45.34 -11.99 -4.41
C PRO A 307 43.83 -12.36 -4.46
N ASP A 308 43.58 -13.60 -4.86
CA ASP A 308 42.41 -14.13 -5.55
C ASP A 308 41.15 -14.54 -4.71
N ASP A 309 40.11 -14.86 -5.48
CA ASP A 309 39.01 -15.84 -5.28
C ASP A 309 37.67 -15.45 -4.61
N ALA A 310 36.68 -15.10 -5.46
CA ALA A 310 35.27 -15.55 -5.36
C ALA A 310 34.52 -15.30 -6.70
N PRO A 311 33.54 -16.13 -7.11
CA PRO A 311 33.09 -16.21 -8.50
C PRO A 311 32.08 -15.12 -8.86
N THR A 312 32.50 -14.16 -9.68
CA THR A 312 31.61 -13.17 -10.30
C THR A 312 30.85 -13.81 -11.46
N LYS A 313 29.55 -14.05 -11.29
CA LYS A 313 28.63 -14.22 -12.42
C LYS A 313 28.54 -12.88 -13.15
N THR A 314 29.28 -12.73 -14.23
CA THR A 314 29.08 -11.68 -15.22
C THR A 314 27.77 -11.95 -15.96
N ARG A 315 26.68 -11.25 -15.58
CA ARG A 315 25.55 -11.01 -16.49
C ARG A 315 25.98 -9.90 -17.44
N SER A 316 26.35 -10.29 -18.66
CA SER A 316 26.51 -9.38 -19.78
C SER A 316 25.13 -9.06 -20.34
N GLY A 317 24.66 -7.82 -20.25
CA GLY A 317 23.45 -7.41 -20.96
C GLY A 317 22.77 -6.10 -20.56
N ASP A 318 23.03 -5.53 -19.38
CA ASP A 318 22.20 -4.40 -18.93
C ASP A 318 22.86 -3.08 -19.32
N SER A 319 22.14 -2.26 -20.10
CA SER A 319 22.63 -0.93 -20.48
C SER A 319 22.77 -0.06 -19.23
N PRO A 320 23.72 0.89 -19.18
CA PRO A 320 23.85 1.81 -18.03
C PRO A 320 22.56 2.58 -17.69
N PHE A 321 21.65 2.69 -18.66
CA PHE A 321 20.35 3.33 -18.51
C PHE A 321 19.32 2.43 -17.82
N GLU A 322 19.37 1.10 -17.98
CA GLU A 322 18.45 0.18 -17.31
C GLU A 322 18.74 0.10 -15.82
N VAL A 323 20.03 0.10 -15.44
CA VAL A 323 20.43 0.19 -14.03
C VAL A 323 20.02 1.53 -13.43
N LEU A 324 20.09 2.61 -14.21
CA LEU A 324 19.66 3.93 -13.76
C LEU A 324 18.13 3.99 -13.57
N ASP A 325 17.36 3.39 -14.47
CA ASP A 325 15.90 3.30 -14.34
C ASP A 325 15.48 2.41 -13.18
N GLU A 326 16.18 1.30 -12.93
CA GLU A 326 15.96 0.44 -11.76
C GLU A 326 16.25 1.19 -10.44
N ILE A 327 17.38 1.92 -10.38
CA ILE A 327 17.71 2.79 -9.24
C ILE A 327 16.66 3.89 -9.08
N LEU A 328 16.18 4.48 -10.18
CA LEU A 328 15.20 5.55 -10.16
C LEU A 328 13.84 5.06 -9.65
N ASP A 329 13.44 3.87 -10.04
CA ASP A 329 12.20 3.22 -9.59
C ASP A 329 12.30 2.78 -8.13
N GLU A 330 13.45 2.29 -7.70
CA GLU A 330 13.70 1.96 -6.28
C GLU A 330 13.69 3.23 -5.41
N LEU A 331 14.28 4.34 -5.88
CA LEU A 331 14.22 5.63 -5.19
C LEU A 331 12.80 6.22 -5.13
N ARG A 332 11.97 6.01 -6.17
CA ARG A 332 10.56 6.42 -6.19
C ARG A 332 9.71 5.59 -5.24
N ALA A 333 9.94 4.28 -5.17
CA ALA A 333 9.27 3.39 -4.21
C ALA A 333 9.59 3.83 -2.77
N LEU A 334 10.86 4.08 -2.47
CA LEU A 334 11.31 4.60 -1.17
C LEU A 334 10.77 5.99 -0.84
N ARG A 335 10.62 6.87 -1.85
CA ARG A 335 9.99 8.19 -1.67
C ARG A 335 8.50 8.07 -1.34
N ARG A 336 7.82 7.05 -1.86
CA ARG A 336 6.40 6.81 -1.61
C ARG A 336 6.15 6.33 -0.18
N GLU A 337 6.96 5.40 0.32
CA GLU A 337 6.92 5.01 1.73
C GLU A 337 7.17 6.21 2.66
N ARG A 338 8.09 7.12 2.30
CA ARG A 338 8.26 8.38 3.04
C ARG A 338 7.06 9.30 2.97
N SER A 339 6.38 9.40 1.83
CA SER A 339 5.24 10.30 1.65
C SER A 339 4.03 9.88 2.50
N PHE A 340 3.85 8.60 2.81
CA PHE A 340 2.82 8.12 3.75
C PHE A 340 3.20 8.29 5.23
N SER A 341 4.48 8.59 5.54
CA SER A 341 4.96 8.93 6.88
C SER A 341 4.96 10.44 7.18
N GLU A 342 4.39 11.27 6.29
CA GLU A 342 4.31 12.73 6.48
C GLU A 342 3.22 13.19 7.47
N PHE A 343 2.93 12.39 8.50
CA PHE A 343 2.82 12.95 9.84
C PHE A 343 4.20 12.83 10.49
N SER A 344 5.10 13.73 10.07
CA SER A 344 6.46 13.75 10.59
C SER A 344 6.39 13.86 12.11
N ILE A 345 6.86 12.82 12.81
CA ILE A 345 6.92 12.77 14.27
C ILE A 345 7.61 14.05 14.82
N ALA A 346 8.52 14.65 14.04
CA ALA A 346 9.15 15.93 14.36
C ALA A 346 8.19 17.14 14.30
N GLN A 347 7.21 17.16 13.40
CA GLN A 347 6.17 18.20 13.38
C GLN A 347 5.20 18.03 14.56
N LEU A 348 4.82 16.80 14.89
CA LEU A 348 4.00 16.52 16.07
C LEU A 348 4.74 16.90 17.35
N ALA A 349 6.00 16.50 17.48
CA ALA A 349 6.85 16.87 18.62
C ALA A 349 7.06 18.39 18.72
N GLY A 350 7.25 19.06 17.58
CA GLY A 350 7.36 20.52 17.52
C GLY A 350 6.07 21.23 17.95
N ALA A 351 4.90 20.75 17.51
CA ALA A 351 3.61 21.29 17.90
C ALA A 351 3.30 21.06 19.40
N VAL A 352 3.64 19.88 19.93
CA VAL A 352 3.49 19.57 21.36
C VAL A 352 4.41 20.45 22.21
N ALA A 353 5.67 20.61 21.83
CA ALA A 353 6.61 21.51 22.50
C ALA A 353 6.13 22.97 22.48
N GLN A 354 5.52 23.42 21.37
CA GLN A 354 4.94 24.76 21.26
C GLN A 354 3.78 24.98 22.26
N ALA A 355 2.94 23.97 22.48
CA ALA A 355 1.87 24.04 23.47
C ALA A 355 2.43 24.19 24.90
N PHE A 356 3.48 23.43 25.25
CA PHE A 356 4.15 23.57 26.54
C PHE A 356 4.83 24.93 26.73
N ALA A 357 5.42 25.50 25.68
CA ALA A 357 6.02 26.84 25.72
C ALA A 357 4.97 27.91 26.06
N ILE A 358 3.79 27.84 25.43
CA ILE A 358 2.69 28.79 25.68
C ILE A 358 2.17 28.66 27.11
N CYS A 359 1.98 27.43 27.61
CA CYS A 359 1.58 27.19 28.99
C CYS A 359 2.62 27.74 29.99
N ALA A 360 3.90 27.54 29.73
CA ALA A 360 4.98 28.02 30.59
C ALA A 360 5.04 29.56 30.66
N VAL A 361 4.77 30.26 29.55
CA VAL A 361 4.64 31.73 29.53
C VAL A 361 3.42 32.17 30.34
N GLY A 362 2.27 31.49 30.19
CA GLY A 362 1.07 31.77 30.98
C GLY A 362 1.29 31.60 32.48
N PHE A 363 1.95 30.52 32.91
CA PHE A 363 2.35 30.31 34.30
C PHE A 363 3.36 31.37 34.77
N GLY A 364 4.35 31.72 33.94
CA GLY A 364 5.31 32.77 34.26
C GLY A 364 4.64 34.12 34.54
N LEU A 365 3.67 34.51 33.71
CA LEU A 365 2.87 35.71 33.91
C LEU A 365 1.99 35.63 35.16
N TYR A 366 1.35 34.48 35.41
CA TYR A 366 0.56 34.26 36.63
C TYR A 366 1.39 34.44 37.90
N TRP A 367 2.58 33.82 37.96
CA TRP A 367 3.47 33.92 39.11
C TRP A 367 4.14 35.30 39.25
N ALA A 368 4.35 35.99 38.13
CA ALA A 368 4.82 37.38 38.13
C ALA A 368 3.76 38.32 38.73
N MET A 369 2.47 38.04 38.52
CA MET A 369 1.37 38.78 39.14
C MET A 369 1.15 38.40 40.61
N SER A 370 1.62 37.23 41.04
CA SER A 370 1.47 36.74 42.43
C SER A 370 2.70 37.01 43.30
N ASP A 371 3.54 37.98 42.95
CA ASP A 371 4.77 38.38 43.67
C ASP A 371 5.77 37.23 43.96
N ASN A 372 5.84 36.22 43.10
CA ASN A 372 6.83 35.15 43.20
C ASN A 372 7.84 35.21 42.03
N PRO A 373 8.89 36.06 42.15
CA PRO A 373 9.81 36.32 41.05
C PRO A 373 10.64 35.09 40.66
N ASN A 374 10.93 34.20 41.61
CA ASN A 374 11.70 32.98 41.36
C ASN A 374 10.88 31.97 40.54
N ALA A 375 9.61 31.76 40.90
CA ALA A 375 8.71 30.88 40.15
C ALA A 375 8.40 31.42 38.75
N ALA A 376 8.20 32.75 38.63
CA ALA A 376 8.02 33.41 37.34
C ALA A 376 9.24 33.22 36.42
N THR A 377 10.45 33.44 36.96
CA THR A 377 11.69 33.28 36.20
C THR A 377 11.90 31.83 35.74
N LEU A 378 11.66 30.85 36.63
CA LEU A 378 11.80 29.43 36.29
C LEU A 378 10.81 29.01 35.19
N ALA A 379 9.56 29.47 35.26
CA ALA A 379 8.55 29.19 34.26
C ALA A 379 8.90 29.80 32.89
N LEU A 380 9.40 31.04 32.87
CA LEU A 380 9.83 31.70 31.63
C LEU A 380 11.06 31.03 31.01
N LEU A 381 12.06 30.64 31.81
CA LEU A 381 13.22 29.88 31.34
C LEU A 381 12.82 28.53 30.74
N THR A 382 11.87 27.83 31.39
CA THR A 382 11.32 26.57 30.88
C THR A 382 10.59 26.77 29.55
N GLY A 383 9.83 27.87 29.42
CA GLY A 383 9.17 28.23 28.16
C GLY A 383 10.15 28.48 27.00
N ILE A 384 11.28 29.13 27.27
CA ILE A 384 12.34 29.36 26.27
C ILE A 384 12.92 28.03 25.77
N ILE A 385 13.16 27.07 26.67
CA ILE A 385 13.67 25.74 26.31
C ILE A 385 12.69 25.03 25.37
N PHE A 386 11.39 25.00 25.72
CA PHE A 386 10.37 24.39 24.86
C PHE A 386 10.21 25.12 23.52
N GLN A 387 10.38 26.44 23.49
CA GLN A 387 10.34 27.22 22.25
C GLN A 387 11.51 26.87 21.32
N LEU A 388 12.73 26.67 21.86
CA LEU A 388 13.89 26.24 21.09
C LEU A 388 13.71 24.81 20.55
N MET A 389 13.11 23.91 21.34
CA MET A 389 12.76 22.56 20.89
C MET A 389 11.73 22.58 19.75
N ALA A 390 10.68 23.39 19.88
CA ALA A 390 9.66 23.57 18.84
C ALA A 390 10.29 24.10 17.54
N LEU A 391 11.11 25.16 17.65
CA LEU A 391 11.80 25.76 16.52
C LEU A 391 12.73 24.75 15.82
N THR A 392 13.45 23.94 16.58
CA THR A 392 14.32 22.89 16.04
C THR A 392 13.51 21.85 15.28
N GLY A 393 12.37 21.39 15.84
CA GLY A 393 11.44 20.49 15.16
C GLY A 393 10.95 21.04 13.82
N PHE A 394 10.55 22.31 13.79
CA PHE A 394 10.08 22.96 12.56
C PHE A 394 11.20 23.21 11.53
N ILE A 395 12.41 23.62 11.96
CA ILE A 395 13.54 23.85 11.05
C ILE A 395 14.01 22.54 10.41
N VAL A 396 14.10 21.46 11.19
CA VAL A 396 14.48 20.14 10.67
C VAL A 396 13.48 19.64 9.62
N THR A 397 12.20 19.98 9.77
CA THR A 397 11.16 19.62 8.80
C THR A 397 11.15 20.49 7.54
N LYS A 398 11.68 21.72 7.59
CA LYS A 398 11.74 22.63 6.44
C LYS A 398 12.96 22.36 5.52
N ARG A 399 13.95 21.61 6.01
CA ARG A 399 15.18 21.24 5.28
C ARG A 399 15.13 19.85 4.64
N ARG A 400 14.04 19.09 4.84
CA ARG A 400 13.75 17.83 4.15
C ARG A 400 12.68 18.10 3.10
#